data_AF-A4YFJ1-F1
#
_entry.id   AF-A4YFJ1-F1
#
_cell.length_a   1.000
_cell.length_b   1.000
_cell.length_c   1.000
_cell.angle_alpha   90.00
_cell.angle_beta   90.00
_cell.angle_gamma   90.00
#
_symmetry.space_group_name_H-M   'P 1'
#
loop_
_entity.id
_entity.type
_entity.pdbx_description
1 polymer ?
#
loop_
_entity_poly.entity_id
_entity_poly.type
_entity_poly.pdbx_seq_one_letter_code
_entity_poly.pdbx_strand_id
1 'polypeptide(L)'
;MKKLAIVGVVIILGIIAIVSLFFYFGMGTINTSIPVTTSNSNVTALLNEITTLQNEVNSLTNQNQQLQSIVNLQDTNTIANDYSVNQPAGQYSTISFTSNYAGYVTVNVLSSTTSKTTVTIVESTNNGQTITSQTYNVGTSGTVVFPVLPGNINIEIGNNNLINGASETVTITYTY
;
A
#
# COMPACT_ATOMS: atom_id res chain seq x y z
N MET A 1 -57.67 -33.65 -78.23
CA MET A 1 -57.49 -33.36 -76.78
C MET A 1 -56.12 -33.80 -76.23
N LYS A 2 -55.53 -34.95 -76.61
CA LYS A 2 -54.23 -35.42 -76.07
C LYS A 2 -53.01 -34.51 -76.35
N LYS A 3 -52.92 -33.86 -77.52
CA LYS A 3 -51.78 -33.00 -77.88
C LYS A 3 -51.71 -31.70 -77.05
N LEU A 4 -52.85 -31.14 -76.67
CA LEU A 4 -52.92 -29.91 -75.87
C LEU A 4 -52.47 -30.15 -74.42
N ALA A 5 -52.80 -31.32 -73.86
CA ALA A 5 -52.36 -31.74 -72.53
C ALA A 5 -50.83 -31.94 -72.46
N ILE A 6 -50.23 -32.53 -73.50
CA ILE A 6 -48.78 -32.75 -73.58
C ILE A 6 -48.03 -31.41 -73.65
N VAL A 7 -48.52 -30.45 -74.45
CA VAL A 7 -47.92 -29.11 -74.54
C VAL A 7 -47.97 -28.38 -73.20
N GLY A 8 -49.08 -28.48 -72.46
CA GLY A 8 -49.20 -27.89 -71.12
C GLY A 8 -48.20 -28.45 -70.11
N VAL A 9 -47.98 -29.77 -70.12
CA VAL A 9 -47.01 -30.43 -69.21
C VAL A 9 -45.57 -30.02 -69.51
N VAL A 10 -45.19 -29.90 -70.78
CA VAL A 10 -43.83 -29.49 -71.18
C VAL A 10 -43.52 -28.05 -70.74
N ILE A 11 -44.49 -27.15 -70.83
CA ILE A 11 -44.33 -25.75 -70.38
C ILE A 11 -44.13 -25.70 -68.86
N ILE A 12 -44.90 -26.47 -68.10
CA ILE A 12 -44.79 -26.52 -66.63
C ILE A 12 -43.40 -27.04 -66.21
N LEU A 13 -42.90 -28.10 -66.84
CA LEU A 13 -41.57 -28.63 -66.55
C LEU A 13 -40.44 -27.65 -66.90
N GLY A 14 -40.60 -26.90 -67.99
CA GLY A 14 -39.66 -25.83 -68.36
C GLY A 14 -39.60 -24.70 -67.33
N ILE A 15 -40.75 -24.28 -66.81
CA ILE A 15 -40.83 -23.24 -65.76
C ILE A 15 -40.20 -23.75 -64.46
N ILE A 16 -40.48 -24.99 -64.05
CA ILE A 16 -39.88 -25.59 -62.85
C ILE A 16 -38.36 -25.62 -62.98
N ALA A 17 -37.83 -26.06 -64.13
CA ALA A 17 -36.39 -26.11 -64.35
C ALA A 17 -35.74 -24.72 -64.27
N ILE A 18 -36.34 -23.69 -64.85
CA ILE A 18 -35.82 -22.31 -64.81
C ILE A 18 -35.86 -21.76 -63.38
N VAL A 19 -36.94 -22.00 -62.64
CA VAL A 19 -37.08 -21.58 -61.24
C VAL A 19 -36.04 -22.28 -60.37
N SER A 20 -35.87 -23.59 -60.53
CA SER A 20 -34.84 -24.36 -59.80
C SER A 20 -33.43 -23.87 -60.11
N LEU A 21 -33.15 -23.53 -61.38
CA LEU A 21 -31.85 -23.02 -61.81
C LEU A 21 -31.59 -21.61 -61.25
N PHE A 22 -32.62 -20.75 -61.21
CA PHE A 22 -32.56 -19.43 -60.59
C PHE A 22 -32.31 -19.52 -59.08
N PHE A 23 -32.94 -20.46 -58.38
CA PHE A 23 -32.64 -20.70 -56.96
C PHE A 23 -31.24 -21.29 -56.75
N TYR A 24 -30.78 -22.18 -57.63
CA TYR A 24 -29.46 -22.81 -57.55
C TYR A 24 -28.31 -21.82 -57.79
N PHE A 25 -28.44 -20.92 -58.78
CA PHE A 25 -27.42 -19.89 -59.06
C PHE A 25 -27.62 -18.59 -58.27
N GLY A 26 -28.85 -18.30 -57.84
CA GLY A 26 -29.20 -17.12 -57.04
C GLY A 26 -28.83 -17.25 -55.57
N MET A 27 -28.66 -18.48 -55.06
CA MET A 27 -27.96 -18.71 -53.79
C MET A 27 -26.45 -18.55 -53.99
N GLY A 28 -26.01 -17.33 -54.27
CA GLY A 28 -24.63 -16.95 -53.97
C GLY A 28 -24.36 -17.23 -52.49
N THR A 29 -23.19 -17.80 -52.19
CA THR A 29 -22.76 -18.04 -50.81
C THR A 29 -22.89 -16.73 -50.03
N ILE A 30 -23.84 -16.65 -49.10
CA ILE A 30 -23.91 -15.52 -48.18
C ILE A 30 -22.69 -15.65 -47.28
N ASN A 31 -21.64 -14.89 -47.55
CA ASN A 31 -20.55 -14.70 -46.60
C ASN A 31 -21.12 -13.90 -45.41
N THR A 32 -21.72 -14.59 -44.45
CA THR A 32 -22.00 -14.05 -43.13
C THR A 32 -20.72 -14.03 -42.30
N SER A 33 -19.68 -13.37 -42.78
CA SER A 33 -18.60 -12.86 -41.94
C SER A 33 -18.88 -11.39 -41.65
N ILE A 34 -20.02 -11.14 -40.99
CA ILE A 34 -20.23 -9.89 -40.24
C ILE A 34 -19.03 -9.73 -39.28
N PRO A 35 -18.48 -8.52 -39.07
CA PRO A 35 -17.26 -8.28 -38.28
C PRO A 35 -17.47 -8.48 -36.77
N VAL A 36 -17.85 -9.69 -36.38
CA VAL A 36 -17.98 -10.16 -35.00
C VAL A 36 -16.61 -10.18 -34.32
N THR A 37 -15.54 -10.34 -35.09
CA THR A 37 -14.16 -10.32 -34.57
C THR A 37 -13.75 -8.94 -34.06
N THR A 38 -14.08 -7.85 -34.76
CA THR A 38 -13.70 -6.48 -34.33
C THR A 38 -14.47 -6.02 -33.09
N SER A 39 -15.78 -6.27 -33.02
CA SER A 39 -16.57 -5.96 -31.82
C SER A 39 -16.14 -6.78 -30.61
N ASN A 40 -15.81 -8.07 -30.79
CA ASN A 40 -15.32 -8.92 -29.70
C ASN A 40 -13.93 -8.48 -29.19
N SER A 41 -13.04 -8.03 -30.09
CA SER A 41 -11.75 -7.45 -29.71
C SER A 41 -11.92 -6.15 -28.90
N ASN A 42 -12.85 -5.28 -29.29
CA ASN A 42 -13.15 -4.05 -28.55
C ASN A 42 -13.72 -4.35 -27.16
N VAL A 43 -14.63 -5.32 -27.04
CA VAL A 43 -15.17 -5.76 -25.75
C VAL A 43 -14.08 -6.35 -24.86
N THR A 44 -13.19 -7.17 -25.41
CA THR A 44 -12.05 -7.74 -24.66
C THR A 44 -11.09 -6.65 -24.20
N ALA A 45 -10.80 -5.65 -25.05
CA ALA A 45 -9.97 -4.51 -24.68
C ALA A 45 -10.61 -3.69 -23.54
N LEU A 46 -11.90 -3.39 -23.63
CA LEU A 46 -12.64 -2.69 -22.58
C LEU A 46 -12.68 -3.47 -21.26
N LEU A 47 -12.83 -4.80 -21.29
CA LEU A 47 -12.78 -5.64 -20.09
C LEU A 47 -11.40 -5.63 -19.41
N ASN A 48 -10.33 -5.66 -20.21
CA ASN A 48 -8.97 -5.55 -19.71
C ASN A 48 -8.72 -4.15 -19.10
N GLU A 49 -9.25 -3.10 -19.73
CA GLU A 49 -9.19 -1.74 -19.21
C GLU A 49 -9.95 -1.61 -17.89
N ILE A 50 -11.18 -2.12 -17.78
CA ILE A 50 -11.95 -2.17 -16.53
C ILE A 50 -11.18 -2.88 -15.43
N THR A 51 -10.58 -4.04 -15.74
CA THR A 51 -9.80 -4.80 -14.76
C THR A 51 -8.58 -4.01 -14.28
N THR A 52 -7.90 -3.32 -15.20
CA THR A 52 -6.75 -2.48 -14.88
C THR A 52 -7.16 -1.31 -13.97
N LEU A 53 -8.24 -0.60 -14.33
CA LEU A 53 -8.77 0.52 -13.56
C LEU A 53 -9.25 0.07 -12.18
N GLN A 54 -9.88 -1.11 -12.06
CA GLN A 54 -10.27 -1.66 -10.77
C GLN A 54 -9.07 -1.96 -9.87
N ASN A 55 -8.00 -2.52 -10.43
CA ASN A 55 -6.77 -2.76 -9.69
C ASN A 55 -6.12 -1.45 -9.22
N GLU A 56 -6.14 -0.42 -10.07
CA GLU A 56 -5.64 0.92 -9.74
C GLU A 56 -6.47 1.57 -8.62
N VAL A 57 -7.80 1.53 -8.71
CA VAL A 57 -8.70 2.05 -7.66
C VAL A 57 -8.46 1.36 -6.32
N ASN A 58 -8.28 0.04 -6.32
CA ASN A 58 -7.98 -0.72 -5.11
C ASN A 58 -6.62 -0.32 -4.52
N SER A 59 -5.61 -0.16 -5.36
CA SER A 59 -4.27 0.29 -4.95
C SER A 59 -4.32 1.68 -4.30
N LEU A 60 -4.98 2.64 -4.96
CA LEU A 60 -5.15 4.01 -4.46
C LEU A 60 -5.97 4.07 -3.17
N THR A 61 -6.99 3.21 -3.07
CA THR A 61 -7.82 3.11 -1.84
C THR A 61 -6.96 2.63 -0.67
N ASN A 62 -6.15 1.59 -0.87
CA ASN A 62 -5.24 1.09 0.16
C ASN A 62 -4.19 2.13 0.56
N GLN A 63 -3.59 2.83 -0.42
CA GLN A 63 -2.64 3.91 -0.14
C GLN A 63 -3.28 5.03 0.66
N ASN A 64 -4.50 5.45 0.32
CA ASN A 64 -5.21 6.48 1.07
C ASN A 64 -5.52 6.04 2.51
N GLN A 65 -5.89 4.78 2.73
CA GLN A 65 -6.09 4.25 4.07
C GLN A 65 -4.80 4.27 4.89
N GLN A 66 -3.67 3.87 4.30
CA GLN A 66 -2.36 3.91 4.96
C GLN A 66 -1.95 5.35 5.31
N LEU A 67 -2.09 6.29 4.37
CA LEU A 67 -1.81 7.70 4.61
C LEU A 67 -2.71 8.29 5.70
N GLN A 68 -3.98 7.87 5.77
CA GLN A 68 -4.86 8.26 6.86
C GLN A 68 -4.42 7.67 8.20
N SER A 69 -3.94 6.43 8.26
CA SER A 69 -3.38 5.83 9.48
C SER A 69 -2.22 6.69 10.02
N ILE A 70 -1.28 7.02 9.14
CA ILE A 70 -0.09 7.83 9.44
C ILE A 70 -0.50 9.23 9.93
N VAL A 71 -1.33 9.95 9.17
CA VAL A 71 -1.74 11.31 9.56
C VAL A 71 -2.48 11.33 10.90
N ASN A 72 -3.19 10.25 11.25
CA ASN A 72 -3.89 10.10 12.52
C ASN A 72 -3.03 9.48 13.65
N LEU A 73 -1.73 9.27 13.43
CA LEU A 73 -0.80 8.71 14.40
C LEU A 73 -1.23 7.33 14.94
N GLN A 74 -1.70 6.46 14.05
CA GLN A 74 -2.25 5.14 14.40
C GLN A 74 -1.25 3.99 14.22
N ASP A 75 -0.13 4.24 13.53
CA ASP A 75 0.91 3.24 13.34
C ASP A 75 1.95 3.36 14.47
N THR A 76 2.48 2.24 14.95
CA THR A 76 3.49 2.24 16.02
C THR A 76 4.55 1.19 15.77
N ASN A 77 5.81 1.63 15.86
CA ASN A 77 6.98 0.77 15.81
C ASN A 77 7.63 0.69 17.19
N THR A 78 7.94 -0.53 17.62
CA THR A 78 8.74 -0.75 18.82
C THR A 78 10.22 -0.68 18.46
N ILE A 79 10.93 0.29 19.03
CA ILE A 79 12.36 0.52 18.77
C ILE A 79 13.21 -0.29 19.74
N ALA A 80 12.79 -0.36 21.00
CA ALA A 80 13.41 -1.18 22.04
C ALA A 80 12.32 -1.72 22.96
N ASN A 81 12.41 -2.99 23.36
CA ASN A 81 11.44 -3.61 24.26
C ASN A 81 12.16 -4.28 25.43
N ASP A 82 11.88 -3.83 26.64
CA ASP A 82 12.52 -4.30 27.89
C ASP A 82 14.05 -4.36 27.76
N TYR A 83 14.62 -3.36 27.09
CA TYR A 83 16.04 -3.32 26.76
C TYR A 83 16.86 -2.83 27.95
N SER A 84 17.91 -3.58 28.30
CA SER A 84 18.82 -3.19 29.37
C SER A 84 19.87 -2.22 28.85
N VAL A 85 19.97 -1.08 29.52
CA VAL A 85 21.00 -0.07 29.29
C VAL A 85 21.93 -0.03 30.50
N ASN A 86 23.23 0.05 30.26
CA ASN A 86 24.23 0.13 31.32
C ASN A 86 25.23 1.22 30.98
N GLN A 87 25.45 2.15 31.90
CA GLN A 87 26.39 3.24 31.69
C GLN A 87 27.15 3.61 32.97
N PRO A 88 28.40 4.07 32.82
CA PRO A 88 29.16 4.66 33.93
C PRO A 88 28.46 5.90 34.53
N ALA A 89 29.02 6.38 35.64
CA ALA A 89 28.60 7.64 36.24
C ALA A 89 28.87 8.83 35.29
N GLY A 90 27.90 9.72 35.16
CA GLY A 90 27.99 10.93 34.33
C GLY A 90 27.96 10.67 32.82
N GLN A 91 27.60 9.46 32.39
CA GLN A 91 27.56 9.06 30.98
C GLN A 91 26.13 8.74 30.54
N TYR A 92 25.95 8.60 29.23
CA TYR A 92 24.70 8.14 28.62
C TYR A 92 24.97 7.06 27.57
N SER A 93 23.94 6.28 27.30
CA SER A 93 23.89 5.38 26.15
C SER A 93 22.88 5.89 25.15
N THR A 94 23.14 5.67 23.86
CA THR A 94 22.26 6.13 22.78
C THR A 94 21.59 4.95 22.09
N ILE A 95 20.28 5.05 21.91
CA ILE A 95 19.48 4.17 21.04
C ILE A 95 18.99 5.02 19.87
N SER A 96 19.31 4.59 18.65
CA SER A 96 19.07 5.37 17.44
C SER A 96 18.15 4.64 16.46
N PHE A 97 17.29 5.40 15.78
CA PHE A 97 16.51 4.90 14.65
C PHE A 97 16.23 6.03 13.65
N THR A 98 15.84 5.68 12.42
CA THR A 98 15.40 6.65 11.41
C THR A 98 13.88 6.69 11.37
N SER A 99 13.32 7.89 11.45
CA SER A 99 11.91 8.17 11.26
C SER A 99 11.62 8.63 9.83
N ASN A 100 10.62 8.04 9.19
CA ASN A 100 10.15 8.43 7.86
C ASN A 100 8.99 9.43 7.89
N TYR A 101 8.29 9.54 9.02
CA TYR A 101 7.08 10.36 9.17
C TYR A 101 7.21 11.26 10.39
N ALA A 102 6.36 12.27 10.50
CA ALA A 102 6.27 13.03 11.75
C ALA A 102 5.44 12.20 12.75
N GLY A 103 5.78 12.29 14.03
CA GLY A 103 5.11 11.50 15.06
C GLY A 103 5.63 11.86 16.44
N TYR A 104 5.65 10.89 17.34
CA TYR A 104 6.26 11.06 18.65
C TYR A 104 6.94 9.78 19.13
N VAL A 105 7.97 9.96 19.94
CA VAL A 105 8.65 8.87 20.65
C VAL A 105 8.15 8.84 22.08
N THR A 106 7.84 7.64 22.57
CA THR A 106 7.62 7.36 23.98
C THR A 106 8.78 6.55 24.52
N VAL A 107 9.49 7.10 25.48
CA VAL A 107 10.56 6.42 26.23
C VAL A 107 10.02 6.10 27.61
N ASN A 108 9.85 4.82 27.89
CA ASN A 108 9.41 4.34 29.19
C ASN A 108 10.58 3.67 29.91
N VAL A 109 11.10 4.32 30.95
CA VAL A 109 12.06 3.73 31.88
C VAL A 109 11.26 2.91 32.88
N LEU A 110 11.31 1.58 32.72
CA LEU A 110 10.58 0.62 33.54
C LEU A 110 11.21 0.49 34.92
N SER A 111 12.55 0.48 34.96
CA SER A 111 13.32 0.39 36.18
C SER A 111 14.71 1.01 35.99
N SER A 112 15.32 1.43 37.10
CA SER A 112 16.68 1.90 37.18
C SER A 112 17.28 1.62 38.55
N THR A 113 18.57 1.31 38.58
CA THR A 113 19.33 1.18 39.83
C THR A 113 19.74 2.55 40.42
N THR A 114 19.34 3.66 39.83
CA THR A 114 19.58 5.02 40.34
C THR A 114 18.33 5.89 40.25
N SER A 115 18.23 6.90 41.11
CA SER A 115 17.22 7.97 41.04
C SER A 115 17.68 9.16 40.19
N LYS A 116 18.78 9.02 39.45
CA LYS A 116 19.38 10.08 38.62
C LYS A 116 19.40 9.72 37.14
N THR A 117 18.51 8.84 36.71
CA THR A 117 18.36 8.52 35.29
C THR A 117 17.76 9.71 34.57
N THR A 118 18.30 10.01 33.39
CA THR A 118 17.81 11.07 32.53
C THR A 118 17.51 10.57 31.13
N VAL A 119 16.60 11.25 30.43
CA VAL A 119 16.31 11.00 29.02
C VAL A 119 16.45 12.31 28.25
N THR A 120 17.19 12.29 27.15
CA THR A 120 17.26 13.39 26.17
C THR A 120 16.99 12.81 24.78
N ILE A 121 16.21 13.53 23.96
CA ILE A 121 15.96 13.16 22.58
C ILE A 121 16.66 14.18 21.69
N VAL A 122 17.53 13.68 20.80
CA VAL A 122 18.25 14.49 19.82
C VAL A 122 17.84 14.02 18.43
N GLU A 123 17.26 14.92 17.66
CA GLU A 123 16.80 14.69 16.31
C GLU A 123 17.70 15.42 15.31
N SER A 124 18.10 14.73 14.25
CA SER A 124 18.65 15.31 13.02
C SER A 124 17.64 15.18 11.90
N THR A 125 16.90 16.24 11.63
CA THR A 125 15.84 16.28 10.61
C THR A 125 16.41 16.06 9.21
N ASN A 126 15.58 15.56 8.29
CA ASN A 126 15.97 15.42 6.87
C ASN A 126 16.31 16.75 6.18
N ASN A 127 15.88 17.88 6.76
CA ASN A 127 16.20 19.22 6.28
C ASN A 127 17.51 19.77 6.87
N GLY A 128 18.28 18.96 7.61
CA GLY A 128 19.58 19.32 8.17
C GLY A 128 19.54 20.13 9.47
N GLN A 129 18.36 20.30 10.08
CA GLN A 129 18.23 20.92 11.40
C GLN A 129 18.42 19.90 12.53
N THR A 130 19.07 20.31 13.61
CA THR A 130 19.14 19.53 14.86
C THR A 130 18.16 20.10 15.89
N ILE A 131 17.30 19.24 16.41
CA ILE A 131 16.35 19.57 17.47
C ILE A 131 16.73 18.73 18.70
N THR A 132 16.87 19.37 19.85
CA THR A 132 17.19 18.68 21.09
C THR A 132 16.11 18.99 22.11
N SER A 133 15.54 17.95 22.71
CA SER A 133 14.63 18.13 23.83
C SER A 133 15.38 18.70 25.04
N GLN A 134 14.65 19.20 26.03
CA GLN A 134 15.23 19.32 27.36
C GLN A 134 15.66 17.93 27.88
N THR A 135 16.60 17.90 28.81
CA THR A 135 16.93 16.68 29.56
C THR A 135 15.88 16.45 30.65
N TYR A 136 15.16 15.33 30.57
CA TYR A 136 14.17 14.94 31.55
C TYR A 136 14.81 14.08 32.63
N ASN A 137 14.66 14.42 33.90
CA ASN A 137 15.04 13.56 35.01
C ASN A 137 13.85 12.65 35.36
N VAL A 138 14.01 11.35 35.16
CA VAL A 138 12.94 10.36 35.31
C VAL A 138 13.10 9.51 36.58
N GLY A 139 14.16 9.72 37.36
CA GLY A 139 14.35 8.98 38.60
C GLY A 139 14.56 7.48 38.38
N THR A 140 13.92 6.64 39.20
CA THR A 140 14.03 5.18 39.09
C THR A 140 13.12 4.57 38.04
N SER A 141 12.08 5.29 37.63
CA SER A 141 11.13 4.90 36.58
C SER A 141 10.32 6.11 36.15
N GLY A 142 9.92 6.15 34.89
CA GLY A 142 9.14 7.26 34.35
C GLY A 142 9.01 7.21 32.83
N THR A 143 8.11 8.03 32.31
CA THR A 143 7.80 8.08 30.89
C THR A 143 8.07 9.47 30.34
N VAL A 144 8.75 9.54 29.20
CA VAL A 144 8.96 10.77 28.42
C VAL A 144 8.31 10.59 27.06
N VAL A 145 7.54 11.57 26.63
CA VAL A 145 6.95 11.63 25.30
C VAL A 145 7.45 12.90 24.62
N PHE A 146 7.96 12.76 23.39
CA PHE A 146 8.49 13.90 22.64
C PHE A 146 8.12 13.80 21.15
N PRO A 147 7.54 14.85 20.55
CA PRO A 147 7.26 14.87 19.12
C PRO A 147 8.55 14.91 18.31
N VAL A 148 8.56 14.23 17.16
CA VAL A 148 9.72 14.16 16.25
C VAL A 148 9.28 14.37 14.81
N LEU A 149 10.15 14.94 13.98
CA LEU A 149 9.97 15.03 12.54
C LEU A 149 10.67 13.86 11.82
N PRO A 150 10.49 13.72 10.49
CA PRO A 150 11.28 12.77 9.71
C PRO A 150 12.77 13.10 9.76
N GLY A 151 13.58 12.11 10.12
CA GLY A 151 15.00 12.28 10.38
C GLY A 151 15.62 11.13 11.18
N ASN A 152 16.87 11.31 11.60
CA ASN A 152 17.53 10.40 12.53
C ASN A 152 17.24 10.83 13.96
N ILE A 153 16.72 9.92 14.77
CA ILE A 153 16.37 10.15 16.16
C ILE A 153 17.34 9.37 17.05
N ASN A 154 17.98 10.08 17.96
CA ASN A 154 18.86 9.55 18.99
C ASN A 154 18.21 9.75 20.35
N ILE A 155 18.05 8.67 21.10
CA ILE A 155 17.49 8.68 22.44
C ILE A 155 18.62 8.38 23.41
N GLU A 156 18.96 9.37 24.23
CA GLU A 156 20.06 9.31 25.19
C GLU A 156 19.48 8.97 26.56
N ILE A 157 19.83 7.80 27.08
CA ILE A 157 19.51 7.36 28.44
C ILE A 157 20.76 7.58 29.30
N GLY A 158 20.68 8.55 30.20
CA GLY A 158 21.81 9.03 30.99
C GLY A 158 21.75 8.65 32.46
N ASN A 159 22.92 8.65 33.11
CA ASN A 159 23.07 8.49 34.55
C ASN A 159 23.86 9.67 35.14
N ASN A 160 23.18 10.55 35.87
CA ASN A 160 23.79 11.71 36.51
C ASN A 160 24.37 11.42 37.91
N ASN A 161 24.67 10.16 38.23
CA ASN A 161 25.49 9.82 39.39
C ASN A 161 26.89 10.43 39.26
N LEU A 162 27.52 10.73 40.40
CA LEU A 162 28.87 11.26 40.44
C LEU A 162 29.96 10.18 40.38
N ILE A 163 29.66 8.97 40.85
CA ILE A 163 30.68 7.92 41.08
C ILE A 163 30.20 6.52 40.64
N ASN A 164 28.94 6.17 40.90
CA ASN A 164 28.41 4.83 40.59
C ASN A 164 27.76 4.76 39.21
N GLY A 165 28.06 3.70 38.45
CA GLY A 165 27.30 3.34 37.25
C GLY A 165 25.85 3.01 37.56
N ALA A 166 25.03 2.88 36.52
CA ALA A 166 23.63 2.51 36.63
C ALA A 166 23.24 1.48 35.55
N SER A 167 22.15 0.77 35.85
CA SER A 167 21.47 -0.11 34.91
C SER A 167 20.00 0.30 34.86
N GLU A 168 19.49 0.45 33.65
CA GLU A 168 18.11 0.80 33.35
C GLU A 168 17.48 -0.28 32.50
N THR A 169 16.18 -0.50 32.64
CA THR A 169 15.39 -1.26 31.67
C THR A 169 14.40 -0.32 31.00
N VAL A 170 14.44 -0.23 29.67
CA VAL A 170 13.64 0.73 28.90
C VAL A 170 12.83 0.06 27.80
N THR A 171 11.64 0.61 27.55
CA THR A 171 10.84 0.32 26.36
C THR A 171 10.64 1.62 25.60
N ILE A 172 10.93 1.60 24.30
CA ILE A 172 10.89 2.75 23.42
C ILE A 172 9.97 2.43 22.24
N THR A 173 8.96 3.26 22.04
CA THR A 173 8.05 3.18 20.90
C THR A 173 8.06 4.48 20.11
N TYR A 174 7.85 4.37 18.81
CA TYR A 174 7.68 5.47 17.89
C TYR A 174 6.30 5.34 17.22
N THR A 175 5.43 6.32 17.46
CA THR A 175 4.06 6.35 16.93
C THR A 175 3.94 7.45 15.88
N TYR A 176 3.33 7.12 14.74
CA TYR A 176 3.29 7.95 13.54
C TYR A 176 2.14 7.62 12.60
#